data_AF-A0A940MR97-F1
#
_entry.id   AF-A0A940MR97-F1
#
_cell.length_a   1.000
_cell.length_b   1.000
_cell.length_c   1.000
_cell.angle_alpha   90.00
_cell.angle_beta   90.00
_cell.angle_gamma   90.00
#
_symmetry.space_group_name_H-M   'P 1'
#
loop_
_entity.id
_entity.type
_entity.pdbx_description
1 polymer ?
#
loop_
_entity_poly.entity_id
_entity_poly.type
_entity_poly.pdbx_seq_one_letter_code
_entity_poly.pdbx_strand_id
1 'polypeptide(L)'
;MDLTSEEKTLWQRVGKGLSHQIFDRFERFEDAVDEALSGLVPEERGALRVLLERMLASGEDARELWQMSGAGVAFDNPKGARMGLMMLLEAVKAKG
;
A
#
# COMPACT_ATOMS: atom_id res chain seq x y z
N MET A 1 -9.28 -7.77 -9.83
CA MET A 1 -9.99 -6.50 -9.71
C MET A 1 -9.41 -5.57 -10.73
N ASP A 2 -10.27 -4.89 -11.47
CA ASP A 2 -9.82 -3.85 -12.37
C ASP A 2 -9.69 -2.54 -11.59
N LEU A 3 -8.44 -2.06 -11.51
CA LEU A 3 -8.13 -0.74 -10.99
C LEU A 3 -8.28 0.29 -12.12
N THR A 4 -8.86 1.45 -11.80
CA THR A 4 -8.86 2.59 -12.72
C THR A 4 -7.44 3.10 -12.94
N SER A 5 -7.22 3.90 -13.99
CA SER A 5 -5.89 4.51 -14.25
C SER A 5 -5.39 5.36 -13.08
N GLU A 6 -6.29 6.06 -12.41
CA GLU A 6 -5.98 6.88 -11.23
C GLU A 6 -5.61 6.01 -10.02
N GLU A 7 -6.39 4.96 -9.75
CA GLU A 7 -6.11 4.00 -8.68
C GLU A 7 -4.77 3.29 -8.89
N LYS A 8 -4.46 2.89 -10.13
CA LYS A 8 -3.16 2.31 -10.48
C LYS A 8 -2.02 3.27 -10.21
N THR A 9 -2.18 4.53 -10.62
CA THR A 9 -1.15 5.56 -10.44
C THR A 9 -0.90 5.85 -8.96
N LEU A 10 -1.98 5.99 -8.19
CA LEU A 10 -1.91 6.17 -6.74
C LEU A 10 -1.24 4.97 -6.06
N TRP A 11 -1.65 3.76 -6.42
CA TRP A 11 -1.12 2.53 -5.85
C TRP A 11 0.37 2.33 -6.17
N GLN A 12 0.81 2.68 -7.38
CA GLN A 12 2.21 2.66 -7.78
C GLN A 12 3.06 3.69 -7.02
N ARG A 13 2.53 4.89 -6.75
CA ARG A 13 3.23 5.90 -5.93
C ARG A 13 3.46 5.40 -4.52
N VAL A 14 2.43 4.82 -3.90
CA VAL A 14 2.54 4.21 -2.56
C VAL A 14 3.52 3.05 -2.56
N GLY A 15 3.41 2.14 -3.53
CA GLY A 15 4.32 1.00 -3.68
C GLY A 15 5.78 1.42 -3.85
N LYS A 16 6.06 2.46 -4.65
CA LYS A 16 7.41 3.00 -4.80
C LYS A 16 7.97 3.59 -3.51
N GLY A 17 7.13 4.30 -2.73
CA GLY A 17 7.53 4.81 -1.41
C GLY A 17 7.93 3.69 -0.46
N LEU A 18 7.13 2.62 -0.42
CA LEU A 18 7.38 1.45 0.42
C LEU A 18 8.58 0.63 -0.06
N SER A 19 8.73 0.42 -1.36
CA SER A 19 9.81 -0.43 -1.91
C SER A 19 11.18 0.20 -1.68
N HIS A 20 11.34 1.51 -1.85
CA HIS A 20 12.61 2.17 -1.56
C HIS A 20 13.07 1.95 -0.13
N GLN A 21 12.17 1.95 0.86
CA GLN A 21 12.53 1.89 2.28
C GLN A 21 12.69 0.48 2.82
N ILE A 22 11.88 -0.48 2.36
CA ILE A 22 11.98 -1.88 2.85
C ILE A 22 13.33 -2.51 2.45
N PHE A 23 13.95 -2.06 1.35
CA PHE A 23 15.25 -2.56 0.91
C PHE A 23 16.46 -1.88 1.55
N ASP A 24 16.34 -0.66 2.09
CA ASP A 24 17.53 0.17 2.35
C ASP A 24 18.16 0.01 3.76
N ARG A 25 17.49 -0.63 4.73
CA ARG A 25 18.02 -1.12 6.04
C ARG A 25 16.88 -1.12 7.05
N PHE A 26 16.67 -2.21 7.80
CA PHE A 26 16.12 -2.31 9.19
C PHE A 26 15.12 -1.26 9.75
N GLU A 27 14.46 -0.43 8.94
CA GLU A 27 13.47 0.55 9.37
C GLU A 27 12.14 -0.14 9.59
N ARG A 28 11.36 0.37 10.54
CA ARG A 28 10.08 -0.23 10.88
C ARG A 28 9.15 -0.01 9.69
N PHE A 29 8.38 -1.03 9.35
CA PHE A 29 7.36 -0.92 8.30
C PHE A 29 6.44 0.30 8.50
N GLU A 30 6.20 0.70 9.75
CA GLU A 30 5.47 1.91 10.14
C GLU A 30 6.10 3.20 9.60
N ASP A 31 7.43 3.34 9.65
CA ASP A 31 8.14 4.53 9.16
C ASP A 31 8.06 4.62 7.62
N ALA A 32 8.21 3.48 6.94
CA ALA A 32 8.04 3.39 5.49
C ALA A 32 6.62 3.75 5.05
N VAL A 33 5.62 3.33 5.83
CA VAL A 33 4.20 3.71 5.60
C VAL A 33 4.00 5.19 5.82
N ASP A 34 4.52 5.75 6.91
CA ASP A 34 4.41 7.18 7.21
C ASP A 34 4.99 8.06 6.10
N GLU A 35 6.15 7.68 5.57
CA GLU A 35 6.78 8.38 4.46
C GLU A 35 6.03 8.20 3.14
N ALA A 36 5.54 6.98 2.85
CA ALA A 36 4.71 6.73 1.66
C ALA A 36 3.42 7.57 1.65
N LEU A 37 2.88 7.88 2.83
CA LEU A 37 1.69 8.70 3.01
C LEU A 37 1.98 10.22 3.12
N SER A 38 3.21 10.60 3.46
CA SER A 38 3.59 12.01 3.66
C SER A 38 3.44 12.83 2.36
N GLY A 39 3.72 12.21 1.22
CA GLY A 39 3.58 12.80 -0.11
C GLY A 39 2.17 12.77 -0.72
N LEU A 40 1.14 12.36 0.04
CA LEU A 40 -0.25 12.31 -0.42
C LEU A 40 -1.09 13.46 0.15
N VAL A 41 -1.85 14.13 -0.70
CA VAL A 41 -2.84 15.14 -0.27
C VAL A 41 -4.07 14.46 0.37
N PRO A 42 -4.90 15.17 1.16
CA PRO A 42 -6.05 14.58 1.86
C PRO A 42 -7.00 13.79 0.95
N GLU A 43 -7.27 14.29 -0.25
CA GLU A 43 -8.14 13.62 -1.24
C GLU A 43 -7.54 12.28 -1.70
N GLU A 44 -6.24 12.25 -1.95
CA GLU A 44 -5.51 11.01 -2.32
C GLU A 44 -5.50 10.00 -1.17
N ARG A 45 -5.43 10.47 0.08
CA ARG A 45 -5.54 9.59 1.26
C ARG A 45 -6.93 8.98 1.36
N GLY A 46 -7.97 9.77 1.11
CA GLY A 46 -9.36 9.28 1.02
C GLY A 46 -9.53 8.22 -0.06
N ALA A 47 -9.00 8.48 -1.27
CA ALA A 47 -9.00 7.53 -2.36
C ALA A 47 -8.22 6.24 -2.03
N LEU A 48 -7.05 6.38 -1.40
CA LEU A 48 -6.22 5.24 -0.98
C LEU A 48 -6.94 4.38 0.06
N ARG A 49 -7.62 5.00 1.03
CA ARG A 49 -8.43 4.27 2.01
C ARG A 49 -9.48 3.41 1.34
N VAL A 50 -10.29 3.99 0.46
CA VAL A 50 -11.36 3.28 -0.26
C VAL A 50 -10.79 2.15 -1.12
N LEU A 51 -9.64 2.40 -1.76
CA LEU A 51 -8.94 1.39 -2.54
C LEU A 51 -8.49 0.20 -1.69
N LEU A 52 -7.88 0.45 -0.53
CA LEU A 52 -7.42 -0.60 0.39
C LEU A 52 -8.57 -1.40 0.99
N GLU A 53 -9.68 -0.74 1.36
CA GLU A 53 -10.90 -1.41 1.83
C GLU A 53 -11.45 -2.36 0.75
N ARG A 54 -11.49 -1.90 -0.51
CA ARG A 54 -11.91 -2.73 -1.65
C ARG A 54 -10.97 -3.91 -1.89
N MET A 55 -9.65 -3.68 -1.87
CA MET A 55 -8.64 -4.72 -2.04
C MET A 55 -8.73 -5.81 -0.97
N LEU A 56 -8.91 -5.43 0.29
CA LEU A 56 -9.04 -6.39 1.39
C LEU A 56 -10.35 -7.19 1.32
N ALA A 57 -11.40 -6.60 0.77
CA ALA A 57 -12.72 -7.20 0.57
C ALA A 57 -12.82 -8.06 -0.70
N SER A 58 -11.97 -7.85 -1.73
CA SER A 58 -12.08 -8.53 -3.02
C SER A 58 -11.73 -10.01 -2.96
N GLY A 59 -11.02 -10.46 -1.92
CA GLY A 59 -10.55 -11.82 -1.78
C GLY A 59 -9.38 -12.18 -2.71
N GLU A 60 -8.84 -11.20 -3.45
CA GLU A 60 -7.67 -11.39 -4.30
C GLU A 60 -6.40 -11.69 -3.49
N ASP A 61 -5.43 -12.33 -4.14
CA ASP A 61 -4.13 -12.56 -3.54
C ASP A 61 -3.44 -11.21 -3.31
N ALA A 62 -3.22 -10.88 -2.05
CA ALA A 62 -2.54 -9.66 -1.65
C ALA A 62 -1.16 -9.51 -2.29
N ARG A 63 -0.49 -10.63 -2.63
CA ARG A 63 0.79 -10.59 -3.33
C ARG A 63 0.64 -9.98 -4.73
N GLU A 64 -0.38 -10.38 -5.48
CA GLU A 64 -0.66 -9.85 -6.81
C GLU A 64 -1.01 -8.36 -6.74
N LEU A 65 -1.77 -7.96 -5.71
CA LEU A 65 -2.04 -6.56 -5.43
C LEU A 65 -0.74 -5.78 -5.20
N TRP A 66 0.19 -6.28 -4.38
CA TRP A 66 1.49 -5.64 -4.19
C TRP A 66 2.38 -5.66 -5.42
N GLN A 67 2.31 -6.68 -6.27
CA GLN A 67 3.04 -6.71 -7.55
C GLN A 67 2.62 -5.53 -8.45
N MET A 68 1.33 -5.21 -8.51
CA MET A 68 0.83 -4.05 -9.28
C MET A 68 1.37 -2.70 -8.78
N SER A 69 1.74 -2.61 -7.50
CA SER A 69 2.30 -1.39 -6.90
C SER A 69 3.79 -1.17 -7.20
N GLY A 70 4.50 -2.22 -7.62
CA GLY A 70 5.97 -2.23 -7.70
C GLY A 70 6.69 -2.60 -6.39
N ALA A 71 5.97 -2.75 -5.27
CA ALA A 71 6.51 -3.25 -3.99
C ALA A 71 6.42 -4.78 -3.83
N GLY A 72 6.05 -5.51 -4.88
CA GLY A 72 5.75 -6.94 -4.80
C GLY A 72 6.85 -7.82 -4.22
N VAL A 73 8.13 -7.45 -4.41
CA VAL A 73 9.28 -8.20 -3.86
C VAL A 73 9.32 -8.15 -2.33
N ALA A 74 8.84 -7.06 -1.71
CA ALA A 74 8.76 -6.93 -0.26
C ALA A 74 7.61 -7.74 0.37
N PHE A 75 6.68 -8.23 -0.46
CA PHE A 75 5.45 -8.89 -0.03
C PHE A 75 5.23 -10.21 -0.78
N ASP A 76 6.27 -11.06 -0.81
CA ASP A 76 6.25 -12.37 -1.47
C ASP A 76 5.49 -13.46 -0.66
N ASN A 77 5.37 -13.26 0.66
CA ASN A 77 4.62 -14.11 1.57
C ASN A 77 3.14 -13.70 1.62
N PRO A 78 2.17 -14.61 1.37
CA PRO A 78 0.74 -14.28 1.37
C PRO A 78 0.22 -13.66 2.68
N LYS A 79 0.68 -14.15 3.84
CA LYS A 79 0.27 -13.62 5.14
C LYS A 79 0.87 -12.23 5.38
N GLY A 80 2.14 -12.06 5.04
CA GLY A 80 2.84 -10.77 5.13
C GLY A 80 2.23 -9.71 4.20
N ALA A 81 1.93 -10.10 2.96
CA ALA A 81 1.25 -9.27 1.98
C ALA A 81 -0.11 -8.76 2.49
N ARG A 82 -0.94 -9.67 3.02
CA ARG A 82 -2.25 -9.28 3.58
C ARG A 82 -2.10 -8.40 4.82
N MET A 83 -1.15 -8.72 5.70
CA MET A 83 -0.86 -7.90 6.88
C MET A 83 -0.41 -6.49 6.50
N GLY A 84 0.45 -6.36 5.48
CA GLY A 84 0.90 -5.07 4.96
C GLY A 84 -0.26 -4.20 4.49
N LEU A 85 -1.22 -4.78 3.76
CA LEU A 85 -2.42 -4.04 3.32
C LEU A 85 -3.26 -3.57 4.51
N MET A 86 -3.42 -4.41 5.54
CA MET A 86 -4.17 -4.06 6.75
C MET A 86 -3.47 -2.95 7.54
N MET A 87 -2.16 -3.06 7.76
CA MET A 87 -1.38 -2.06 8.47
C MET A 87 -1.38 -0.71 7.74
N LEU A 88 -1.26 -0.72 6.41
CA LEU A 88 -1.36 0.49 5.60
C LEU A 88 -2.77 1.11 5.71
N LEU A 89 -3.82 0.30 5.67
CA LEU A 89 -5.19 0.80 5.86
C LEU A 89 -5.38 1.47 7.22
N GLU A 90 -4.88 0.85 8.29
CA GLU A 90 -4.97 1.43 9.64
C GLU A 90 -4.18 2.73 9.76
N ALA A 91 -2.99 2.82 9.16
CA ALA A 91 -2.21 4.05 9.13
C ALA A 91 -2.92 5.18 8.37
N VAL A 92 -3.54 4.87 7.22
CA VAL A 92 -4.34 5.85 6.46
C VAL A 92 -5.54 6.34 7.28
N LYS A 93 -6.23 5.45 8.00
CA LYS A 93 -7.35 5.83 8.88
C LYS A 93 -6.91 6.69 10.06
N ALA A 94 -5.73 6.43 10.63
CA ALA A 94 -5.21 7.19 11.76
C ALA A 94 -4.77 8.61 11.37
N LYS A 95 -4.42 8.83 10.09
CA LYS A 95 -3.92 10.11 9.55
C LYS A 95 -4.97 10.88 8.71
N GLY A 96 -6.20 10.37 8.65
CA GLY A 96 -7.32 10.89 7.85
C GLY A 96 -8.41 11.53 8.68
#